data_AF-A0A4U8UC09-F1
#
_entry.id   AF-A0A4U8UC09-F1
#
_cell.length_a   1.000
_cell.length_b   1.000
_cell.length_c   1.000
_cell.angle_alpha   90.00
_cell.angle_beta   90.00
_cell.angle_gamma   90.00
#
_symmetry.space_group_name_H-M   'P 1'
#
loop_
_entity.id
_entity.type
_entity.pdbx_description
1 polymer ?
#
loop_
_entity_poly.entity_id
_entity_poly.type
_entity_poly.pdbx_seq_one_letter_code
_entity_poly.pdbx_strand_id
1 'polypeptide(L)'
;TQKGLEQDTKAVEQSVATAKEIEAGNLTARITETPHNPQLVELKNVLNQMLETLQSKVGSNMNEINRVFESYKSLDFTTEIPNARGSVEVTTNTLGQEIKAMLQTSATSAKSLGEQSNALQEAMKRLTEGSHTQANSLEESATAIEEISSSMQNVSDKTGEVTRQAEDIKNIVSVIKDIAD
;
A
#
# COMPACT_ATOMS: atom_id res chain seq x y z
N THR A 1 -66.84 -23.84 17.51
CA THR A 1 -67.51 -24.44 16.33
C THR A 1 -66.49 -25.21 15.52
N GLN A 2 -66.87 -26.24 14.76
CA GLN A 2 -65.94 -27.04 13.95
C GLN A 2 -65.06 -26.18 13.01
N LYS A 3 -65.64 -25.11 12.47
CA LYS A 3 -64.95 -24.11 11.63
C LYS A 3 -63.82 -23.36 12.37
N GLY A 4 -63.99 -23.07 13.66
CA GLY A 4 -62.95 -22.38 14.45
C GLY A 4 -61.74 -23.27 14.70
N LEU A 5 -61.96 -24.56 14.99
CA LEU A 5 -60.88 -25.55 15.15
C LEU A 5 -60.09 -25.76 13.84
N GLU A 6 -60.77 -25.73 12.70
CA GLU A 6 -60.12 -25.83 11.39
C GLU A 6 -59.22 -24.60 11.11
N GLN A 7 -59.68 -23.39 11.46
CA GLN A 7 -58.88 -22.17 11.35
C GLN A 7 -57.64 -22.20 12.25
N ASP A 8 -57.81 -22.68 13.49
CA ASP A 8 -56.70 -22.85 14.44
C ASP A 8 -55.67 -23.85 13.91
N THR A 9 -56.12 -24.98 13.34
CA THR A 9 -55.25 -26.01 12.76
C THR A 9 -54.43 -25.46 11.60
N LYS A 10 -55.06 -24.73 10.67
CA LYS A 10 -54.38 -24.09 9.54
C LYS A 10 -53.34 -23.06 9.98
N ALA A 11 -53.64 -22.26 10.99
CA ALA A 11 -52.70 -21.28 11.53
C ALA A 11 -51.47 -21.95 12.16
N VAL A 12 -51.66 -23.07 12.86
CA VAL A 12 -50.53 -23.86 13.41
C VAL A 12 -49.69 -24.48 12.30
N GLU A 13 -50.32 -25.09 11.30
CA GLU A 13 -49.62 -25.66 10.14
C GLU A 13 -48.78 -24.61 9.40
N GLN A 14 -49.35 -23.42 9.15
CA GLN A 14 -48.61 -22.33 8.54
C GLN A 14 -47.48 -21.81 9.43
N SER A 15 -47.68 -21.78 10.75
CA SER A 15 -46.60 -21.39 11.68
C SER A 15 -45.40 -22.32 11.58
N VAL A 16 -45.65 -23.63 11.46
CA VAL A 16 -44.60 -24.63 11.23
C VAL A 16 -43.93 -24.44 9.87
N ALA A 17 -44.71 -24.17 8.82
CA ALA A 17 -44.15 -23.91 7.48
C ALA A 17 -43.28 -22.65 7.47
N THR A 18 -43.73 -21.55 8.08
CA THR A 18 -42.96 -20.30 8.22
C THR A 18 -41.66 -20.55 8.99
N ALA A 19 -41.68 -21.33 10.06
CA ALA A 19 -40.46 -21.70 10.80
C ALA A 19 -39.43 -22.44 9.91
N LYS A 20 -39.89 -23.34 9.03
CA LYS A 20 -39.02 -24.04 8.07
C LYS A 20 -38.44 -23.12 7.01
N GLU A 21 -39.21 -22.15 6.52
CA GLU A 21 -38.69 -21.12 5.59
C GLU A 21 -37.57 -20.29 6.23
N ILE A 22 -37.74 -19.93 7.51
CA ILE A 22 -36.71 -19.23 8.29
C ILE A 22 -35.47 -20.09 8.48
N GLU A 23 -35.64 -21.39 8.79
CA GLU A 23 -34.53 -22.35 8.89
C GLU A 23 -33.79 -22.49 7.55
N ALA A 24 -34.51 -22.43 6.43
CA ALA A 24 -33.93 -22.39 5.09
C ALA A 24 -33.29 -21.02 4.73
N GLY A 25 -33.35 -20.03 5.62
CA GLY A 25 -32.70 -18.73 5.49
C GLY A 25 -33.58 -17.60 4.96
N ASN A 26 -34.88 -17.81 4.74
CA ASN A 26 -35.83 -16.80 4.28
C ASN A 26 -36.49 -16.08 5.47
N LEU A 27 -35.97 -14.90 5.83
CA LEU A 27 -36.49 -14.09 6.94
C LEU A 27 -37.69 -13.21 6.53
N THR A 28 -38.13 -13.29 5.27
CA THR A 28 -39.31 -12.56 4.79
C THR A 28 -40.63 -13.31 5.03
N ALA A 29 -40.56 -14.59 5.42
CA ALA A 29 -41.73 -15.42 5.66
C ALA A 29 -42.59 -14.86 6.82
N ARG A 30 -43.92 -14.95 6.70
CA ARG A 30 -44.87 -14.45 7.70
C ARG A 30 -46.07 -15.39 7.82
N ILE A 31 -46.64 -15.43 9.02
CA ILE A 31 -47.89 -16.15 9.30
C ILE A 31 -49.05 -15.23 8.91
N THR A 32 -49.81 -15.59 7.87
CA THR A 32 -50.94 -14.80 7.35
C THR A 32 -52.29 -15.34 7.80
N GLU A 33 -52.41 -16.65 8.02
CA GLU A 33 -53.62 -17.32 8.52
C GLU A 33 -54.04 -16.74 9.86
N THR A 34 -55.34 -16.57 10.06
CA THR A 34 -55.89 -15.97 11.29
C THR A 34 -56.63 -17.03 12.08
N PRO A 35 -56.09 -17.47 13.24
CA PRO A 35 -56.76 -18.45 14.09
C PRO A 35 -58.01 -17.85 14.75
N HIS A 36 -58.91 -18.72 15.17
CA HIS A 36 -60.10 -18.36 15.94
C HIS A 36 -59.80 -18.23 17.44
N ASN A 37 -58.85 -19.01 17.96
CA ASN A 37 -58.42 -18.96 19.35
C ASN A 37 -57.64 -17.65 19.64
N PRO A 38 -58.08 -16.84 20.63
CA PRO A 38 -57.42 -15.57 20.95
C PRO A 38 -55.93 -15.69 21.33
N GLN A 39 -55.54 -16.77 22.01
CA GLN A 39 -54.14 -17.00 22.39
C GLN A 39 -53.28 -17.33 21.17
N LEU A 40 -53.83 -18.05 20.18
CA LEU A 40 -53.13 -18.30 18.92
C LEU A 40 -53.01 -17.02 18.07
N VAL A 41 -53.99 -16.10 18.14
CA VAL A 41 -53.89 -14.79 17.50
C VAL A 41 -52.76 -13.97 18.13
N GLU A 42 -52.67 -13.96 19.46
CA GLU A 42 -51.57 -13.30 20.17
C GLU A 42 -50.22 -13.91 19.78
N LEU A 43 -50.12 -15.25 19.77
CA LEU A 43 -48.91 -15.96 19.35
C LEU A 43 -48.49 -15.59 17.92
N LYS A 44 -49.42 -15.59 16.96
CA LYS A 44 -49.17 -15.14 15.58
C LYS A 44 -48.57 -13.73 15.56
N ASN A 45 -49.17 -12.80 16.31
CA ASN A 45 -48.75 -11.41 16.30
C ASN A 45 -47.34 -11.24 16.88
N VAL A 46 -47.05 -11.91 18.00
CA VAL A 46 -45.71 -11.90 18.61
C VAL A 46 -44.67 -12.53 17.68
N LEU A 47 -44.98 -13.67 17.05
CA LEU A 47 -44.08 -14.32 16.10
C LEU A 47 -43.82 -13.42 14.88
N ASN A 48 -44.85 -12.85 14.26
CA ASN A 48 -44.65 -11.92 13.14
C ASN A 48 -43.86 -10.67 13.53
N GLN A 49 -44.06 -10.14 14.74
CA GLN A 49 -43.27 -9.00 15.24
C GLN A 49 -41.80 -9.38 15.47
N MET A 50 -41.53 -10.59 15.96
CA MET A 50 -40.18 -11.14 16.06
C MET A 50 -39.54 -11.23 14.67
N LEU A 51 -40.26 -11.75 13.66
CA LEU A 51 -39.75 -11.88 12.29
C LEU A 51 -39.51 -10.52 11.63
N GLU A 52 -40.35 -9.52 11.89
CA GLU A 52 -40.12 -8.14 11.44
C GLU A 52 -38.86 -7.54 12.05
N THR A 53 -38.64 -7.81 13.34
CA THR A 53 -37.42 -7.37 14.03
C THR A 53 -36.19 -8.06 13.46
N LEU A 54 -36.25 -9.37 13.22
CA LEU A 54 -35.15 -10.12 12.61
C LEU A 54 -34.86 -9.63 11.19
N GLN A 55 -35.89 -9.39 10.37
CA GLN A 55 -35.69 -8.92 9.00
C GLN A 55 -35.05 -7.52 8.95
N SER A 56 -35.49 -6.61 9.81
CA SER A 56 -34.94 -5.24 9.86
C SER A 56 -33.53 -5.17 10.47
N LYS A 57 -33.22 -6.02 11.44
CA LYS A 57 -31.89 -6.05 12.08
C LYS A 57 -30.89 -6.88 11.31
N VAL A 58 -31.27 -8.06 10.85
CA VAL A 58 -30.37 -9.00 10.17
C VAL A 58 -30.45 -8.77 8.67
N GLY A 59 -31.59 -9.09 8.06
CA GLY A 59 -31.73 -9.09 6.61
C GLY A 59 -32.87 -9.94 6.12
N SER A 60 -32.99 -10.04 4.81
CA SER A 60 -34.05 -10.82 4.14
C SER A 60 -33.63 -12.26 3.83
N ASN A 61 -32.35 -12.48 3.51
CA ASN A 61 -31.83 -13.76 3.05
C ASN A 61 -30.51 -14.13 3.75
N MET A 62 -30.58 -15.08 4.68
CA MET A 62 -29.43 -15.52 5.46
C MET A 62 -28.38 -16.26 4.61
N ASN A 63 -28.82 -16.95 3.54
CA ASN A 63 -27.90 -17.65 2.65
C ASN A 63 -27.01 -16.67 1.88
N GLU A 64 -27.57 -15.51 1.52
CA GLU A 64 -26.83 -14.48 0.80
C GLU A 64 -25.81 -13.77 1.70
N ILE A 65 -26.18 -13.51 2.96
CA ILE A 65 -25.24 -13.01 3.98
C ILE A 65 -24.08 -14.02 4.14
N ASN A 66 -24.40 -15.31 4.29
CA ASN A 66 -23.40 -16.36 4.45
C ASN A 66 -22.47 -16.48 3.22
N ARG A 67 -23.02 -16.38 2.01
CA ARG A 67 -22.23 -16.39 0.77
C ARG A 67 -21.18 -15.29 0.76
N VAL A 68 -21.57 -14.07 1.11
CA VAL A 68 -20.64 -12.92 1.16
C VAL A 68 -19.61 -13.08 2.27
N PHE A 69 -20.01 -13.61 3.43
CA PHE A 69 -19.07 -13.91 4.52
C PHE A 69 -18.02 -14.97 4.14
N GLU A 70 -18.40 -16.04 3.42
CA GLU A 70 -17.43 -17.02 2.93
C GLU A 70 -16.47 -16.41 1.90
N SER A 71 -16.95 -15.53 1.01
CA SER A 71 -16.05 -14.76 0.12
C SER A 71 -15.05 -13.94 0.94
N TYR A 72 -15.52 -13.20 1.96
CA TYR A 72 -14.65 -12.33 2.77
C TYR A 72 -13.65 -13.14 3.60
N LYS A 73 -14.03 -14.33 4.09
CA LYS A 73 -13.10 -15.27 4.76
C LYS A 73 -11.99 -15.75 3.82
N SER A 74 -12.27 -15.85 2.51
CA SER A 74 -11.27 -16.14 1.48
C SER A 74 -10.50 -14.91 0.97
N LEU A 75 -10.65 -13.75 1.64
CA LEU A 75 -10.09 -12.45 1.26
C LEU A 75 -10.60 -11.91 -0.08
N ASP A 76 -11.73 -12.45 -0.57
CA ASP A 76 -12.43 -11.94 -1.74
C ASP A 76 -13.52 -10.95 -1.32
N PHE A 77 -13.20 -9.65 -1.42
CA PHE A 77 -14.11 -8.55 -1.12
C PHE A 77 -14.90 -8.04 -2.34
N THR A 78 -14.90 -8.78 -3.45
CA THR A 78 -15.60 -8.37 -4.68
C THR A 78 -17.12 -8.56 -4.59
N THR A 79 -17.59 -9.44 -3.70
CA THR A 79 -19.01 -9.73 -3.54
C THR A 79 -19.70 -8.78 -2.57
N GLU A 80 -20.99 -8.52 -2.82
CA GLU A 80 -21.88 -7.74 -1.96
C GLU A 80 -23.27 -8.38 -1.88
N ILE A 81 -24.04 -7.99 -0.86
CA ILE A 81 -25.42 -8.43 -0.66
C ILE A 81 -26.35 -7.50 -1.46
N PRO A 82 -27.06 -7.99 -2.49
CA PRO A 82 -27.96 -7.17 -3.28
C PRO A 82 -29.20 -6.78 -2.47
N ASN A 83 -29.70 -5.56 -2.70
CA ASN A 83 -30.91 -5.05 -2.03
C ASN A 83 -30.85 -5.11 -0.49
N ALA A 84 -29.67 -4.93 0.09
CA ALA A 84 -29.47 -4.90 1.54
C ALA A 84 -30.44 -3.91 2.21
N ARG A 85 -31.27 -4.42 3.13
CA ARG A 85 -32.24 -3.63 3.91
C ARG A 85 -32.08 -3.85 5.40
N GLY A 86 -31.64 -5.05 5.79
CA GLY A 86 -31.30 -5.36 7.17
C GLY A 86 -30.05 -4.62 7.62
N SER A 87 -29.98 -4.28 8.90
CA SER A 87 -28.82 -3.57 9.44
C SER A 87 -27.51 -4.35 9.22
N VAL A 88 -27.51 -5.68 9.43
CA VAL A 88 -26.34 -6.54 9.17
C VAL A 88 -25.98 -6.58 7.68
N GLU A 89 -26.94 -6.73 6.77
CA GLU A 89 -26.68 -6.70 5.33
C GLU A 89 -26.00 -5.38 4.91
N VAL A 90 -26.56 -4.25 5.35
CA VAL A 90 -26.05 -2.91 5.01
C VAL A 90 -24.65 -2.72 5.60
N THR A 91 -24.46 -3.02 6.88
CA THR A 91 -23.15 -2.91 7.52
C THR A 91 -22.11 -3.81 6.85
N THR A 92 -22.49 -5.02 6.43
CA THR A 92 -21.59 -5.94 5.71
C THR A 92 -21.10 -5.31 4.41
N ASN A 93 -22.02 -4.76 3.60
CA ASN A 93 -21.65 -4.08 2.36
C ASN A 93 -20.75 -2.87 2.62
N THR A 94 -21.09 -2.03 3.61
CA THR A 94 -20.26 -0.88 3.99
C THR A 94 -18.85 -1.31 4.38
N LEU A 95 -18.71 -2.31 5.25
CA LEU A 95 -17.40 -2.84 5.65
C LEU A 95 -16.63 -3.40 4.44
N GLY A 96 -17.30 -4.09 3.53
CA GLY A 96 -16.69 -4.56 2.28
C GLY A 96 -16.14 -3.43 1.41
N GLN A 97 -16.87 -2.32 1.29
CA GLN A 97 -16.40 -1.15 0.55
C GLN A 97 -15.20 -0.48 1.24
N GLU A 98 -15.23 -0.32 2.56
CA GLU A 98 -14.12 0.26 3.32
C GLU A 98 -12.84 -0.60 3.22
N ILE A 99 -12.98 -1.92 3.30
CA ILE A 99 -11.85 -2.85 3.11
C ILE A 99 -11.28 -2.71 1.69
N LYS A 100 -12.13 -2.66 0.65
CA LYS A 100 -11.66 -2.43 -0.73
C LYS A 100 -10.93 -1.10 -0.86
N ALA A 101 -11.44 -0.02 -0.29
CA ALA A 101 -10.79 1.29 -0.33
C ALA A 101 -9.42 1.26 0.38
N MET A 102 -9.33 0.57 1.53
CA MET A 102 -8.07 0.37 2.25
C MET A 102 -7.06 -0.43 1.41
N LEU A 103 -7.49 -1.52 0.77
CA LEU A 103 -6.64 -2.34 -0.10
C LEU A 103 -6.15 -1.57 -1.33
N GLN A 104 -7.01 -0.80 -1.97
CA GLN A 104 -6.64 0.08 -3.09
C GLN A 104 -5.62 1.14 -2.66
N THR A 105 -5.81 1.74 -1.49
CA THR A 105 -4.88 2.71 -0.92
C THR A 105 -3.52 2.06 -0.66
N SER A 106 -3.51 0.89 -0.01
CA SER A 106 -2.29 0.12 0.26
C SER A 106 -1.54 -0.25 -1.02
N ALA A 107 -2.26 -0.72 -2.05
CA ALA A 107 -1.67 -1.03 -3.36
C ALA A 107 -1.06 0.21 -4.04
N THR A 108 -1.76 1.35 -3.96
CA THR A 108 -1.26 2.62 -4.50
C THR A 108 0.01 3.07 -3.76
N SER A 109 0.02 3.01 -2.43
CA SER A 109 1.20 3.34 -1.62
C SER A 109 2.38 2.41 -1.92
N ALA A 110 2.15 1.10 -2.06
CA ALA A 110 3.18 0.14 -2.41
C ALA A 110 3.78 0.43 -3.80
N LYS A 111 2.94 0.78 -4.77
CA LYS A 111 3.38 1.19 -6.11
C LYS A 111 4.25 2.45 -6.06
N SER A 112 3.79 3.51 -5.38
CA SER A 112 4.57 4.75 -5.23
C SER A 112 5.89 4.53 -4.50
N LEU A 113 5.92 3.66 -3.48
CA LEU A 113 7.16 3.30 -2.79
C LEU A 113 8.13 2.56 -3.72
N GLY A 114 7.63 1.66 -4.56
CA GLY A 114 8.45 0.97 -5.57
C GLY A 114 9.04 1.95 -6.59
N GLU A 115 8.24 2.88 -7.10
CA GLU A 115 8.70 3.93 -8.03
C GLU A 115 9.79 4.81 -7.40
N GLN A 116 9.60 5.26 -6.16
CA GLN A 116 10.60 6.07 -5.44
C GLN A 116 11.88 5.29 -5.12
N SER A 117 11.75 4.00 -4.81
CA SER A 117 12.91 3.12 -4.56
C SER A 117 13.75 2.95 -5.83
N ASN A 118 13.12 2.79 -6.99
CA ASN A 118 13.81 2.72 -8.27
C ASN A 118 14.49 4.05 -8.62
N ALA A 119 13.81 5.18 -8.42
CA ALA A 119 14.39 6.50 -8.66
C ALA A 119 15.61 6.75 -7.76
N LEU A 120 15.53 6.34 -6.48
CA LEU A 120 16.67 6.41 -5.55
C LEU A 120 17.82 5.51 -6.00
N GLN A 121 17.54 4.29 -6.46
CA GLN A 121 18.56 3.38 -6.98
C GLN A 121 19.31 3.99 -8.18
N GLU A 122 18.60 4.61 -9.11
CA GLU A 122 19.20 5.32 -10.24
C GLU A 122 20.05 6.51 -9.79
N ALA A 123 19.55 7.31 -8.84
CA ALA A 123 20.29 8.43 -8.28
C ALA A 123 21.58 7.97 -7.58
N MET A 124 21.53 6.89 -6.80
CA MET A 124 22.70 6.30 -6.15
C MET A 124 23.71 5.74 -7.14
N LYS A 125 23.24 5.12 -8.23
CA LYS A 125 24.11 4.65 -9.31
C LYS A 125 24.87 5.82 -9.95
N ARG A 126 24.15 6.88 -10.33
CA ARG A 126 24.76 8.10 -10.89
C ARG A 126 25.74 8.76 -9.93
N LEU A 127 25.40 8.80 -8.63
CA LEU A 127 26.30 9.32 -7.60
C LEU A 127 27.59 8.49 -7.53
N THR A 128 27.49 7.17 -7.54
CA THR A 128 28.64 6.26 -7.49
C THR A 128 29.53 6.43 -8.73
N GLU A 129 28.94 6.50 -9.91
CA GLU A 129 29.66 6.76 -11.17
C GLU A 129 30.35 8.14 -11.15
N GLY A 130 29.66 9.16 -10.64
CA GLY A 130 30.22 10.50 -10.46
C GLY A 130 31.39 10.53 -9.47
N SER A 131 31.27 9.83 -8.34
CA SER A 131 32.36 9.68 -7.36
C SER A 131 33.57 8.96 -7.93
N HIS A 132 33.36 7.90 -8.74
CA HIS A 132 34.46 7.21 -9.40
C HIS A 132 35.17 8.11 -10.42
N THR A 133 34.40 8.85 -11.23
CA THR A 133 34.95 9.83 -12.17
C THR A 133 35.76 10.91 -11.45
N GLN A 134 35.23 11.43 -10.34
CA GLN A 134 35.90 12.44 -9.53
C GLN A 134 37.20 11.92 -8.90
N ALA A 135 37.22 10.67 -8.42
CA ALA A 135 38.42 10.03 -7.91
C ALA A 135 39.50 9.94 -8.99
N ASN A 136 39.14 9.52 -10.21
CA ASN A 136 40.07 9.44 -11.33
C ASN A 136 40.62 10.83 -11.71
N SER A 137 39.77 11.86 -11.77
CA SER A 137 40.24 13.24 -12.03
C SER A 137 41.18 13.78 -10.94
N LEU A 138 40.99 13.37 -9.69
CA LEU A 138 41.90 13.71 -8.59
C LEU A 138 43.25 12.98 -8.71
N GLU A 139 43.24 11.72 -9.14
CA GLU A 139 44.46 10.96 -9.44
C GLU A 139 45.24 11.62 -10.59
N GLU A 140 44.57 11.96 -11.70
CA GLU A 140 45.19 12.69 -12.82
C GLU A 140 45.77 14.03 -12.39
N SER A 141 45.05 14.78 -11.54
CA SER A 141 45.53 16.06 -11.00
C SER A 141 46.76 15.88 -10.11
N ALA A 142 46.81 14.82 -9.30
CA ALA A 142 47.96 14.50 -8.47
C ALA A 142 49.19 14.15 -9.32
N THR A 143 49.03 13.32 -10.37
CA THR A 143 50.10 13.00 -11.32
C THR A 143 50.61 14.26 -12.04
N ALA A 144 49.72 15.13 -12.50
CA ALA A 144 50.11 16.40 -13.12
C ALA A 144 50.92 17.29 -12.15
N ILE A 145 50.56 17.32 -10.86
CA ILE A 145 51.31 18.04 -9.84
C ILE A 145 52.69 17.42 -9.62
N GLU A 146 52.82 16.10 -9.63
CA GLU A 146 54.12 15.41 -9.54
C GLU A 146 55.02 15.76 -10.74
N GLU A 147 54.48 15.78 -11.96
CA GLU A 147 55.21 16.19 -13.16
C GLU A 147 55.68 17.66 -13.11
N ILE A 148 54.80 18.56 -12.63
CA ILE A 148 55.14 19.98 -12.42
C ILE A 148 56.26 20.10 -11.39
N SER A 149 56.18 19.36 -10.28
CA SER A 149 57.19 19.39 -9.23
C SER A 149 58.54 18.90 -9.75
N SER A 150 58.57 17.80 -10.50
CA SER A 150 59.77 17.30 -11.18
C SER A 150 60.35 18.32 -12.17
N SER A 151 59.49 18.98 -12.94
CA SER A 151 59.91 20.02 -13.88
C SER A 151 60.48 21.24 -13.17
N MET A 152 59.87 21.67 -12.06
CA MET A 152 60.40 22.75 -11.21
C MET A 152 61.76 22.39 -10.62
N GLN A 153 61.95 21.15 -10.18
CA GLN A 153 63.25 20.70 -9.67
C GLN A 153 64.33 20.79 -10.75
N ASN A 154 64.05 20.26 -11.96
CA ASN A 154 64.96 20.35 -13.09
C ASN A 154 65.30 21.81 -13.48
N VAL A 155 64.30 22.69 -13.48
CA VAL A 155 64.50 24.13 -13.74
C VAL A 155 65.35 24.78 -12.64
N SER A 156 65.13 24.41 -11.37
CA SER A 156 65.92 24.89 -10.24
C SER A 156 67.39 24.48 -10.37
N ASP A 157 67.64 23.20 -10.66
CA ASP A 157 68.99 22.66 -10.87
C ASP A 157 69.70 23.39 -12.01
N LYS A 158 69.00 23.58 -13.15
CA LYS A 158 69.55 24.30 -14.31
C LYS A 158 69.83 25.77 -14.01
N THR A 159 68.98 26.42 -13.22
CA THR A 159 69.19 27.81 -12.78
C THR A 159 70.45 27.89 -11.91
N GLY A 160 70.65 26.94 -11.00
CA GLY A 160 71.87 26.84 -10.20
C GLY A 160 73.13 26.68 -11.04
N GLU A 161 73.10 25.82 -12.06
CA GLU A 161 74.21 25.68 -13.02
C GLU A 161 74.53 26.99 -13.75
N VAL A 162 73.50 27.69 -14.25
CA VAL A 162 73.66 28.97 -14.96
C VAL A 162 74.22 30.05 -14.03
N THR A 163 73.76 30.12 -12.78
CA THR A 163 74.33 31.05 -11.78
C THR A 163 75.82 30.80 -11.56
N ARG A 164 76.21 29.53 -11.41
CA ARG A 164 77.61 29.16 -11.25
C ARG A 164 78.44 29.50 -12.49
N GLN A 165 77.94 29.22 -13.68
CA GLN A 165 78.60 29.62 -14.93
C GLN A 165 78.76 31.14 -15.06
N ALA A 166 77.74 31.92 -14.64
CA ALA A 166 77.83 33.38 -14.64
C ALA A 166 78.91 33.90 -13.68
N GLU A 167 79.08 33.25 -12.53
CA GLU A 167 80.18 33.54 -11.60
C GLU A 167 81.55 33.20 -12.20
N ASP A 168 81.68 32.05 -12.86
CA ASP A 168 82.90 31.66 -13.59
C ASP A 168 83.23 32.69 -14.69
N ILE A 169 82.24 33.13 -15.47
CA ILE A 169 82.41 34.18 -16.49
C ILE A 169 82.85 35.49 -15.85
N LYS A 170 82.24 35.91 -14.73
CA LYS A 170 82.63 37.12 -14.02
C LYS A 170 84.09 37.05 -13.56
N ASN A 171 84.52 35.90 -13.04
CA ASN A 171 85.91 35.66 -12.64
C ASN A 171 86.86 35.78 -13.84
N ILE A 172 86.51 35.17 -14.98
CA ILE A 172 87.29 35.28 -16.22
C ILE A 172 87.37 36.73 -16.70
N VAL A 173 86.26 37.48 -16.70
CA VAL A 173 86.23 38.89 -17.10
C VAL A 173 87.10 39.75 -16.18
N SER A 174 87.10 39.46 -14.86
CA SER A 174 88.01 40.13 -13.92
C SER A 174 89.46 39.89 -14.30
N VAL A 175 89.83 38.64 -14.59
CA VAL A 175 91.20 38.28 -15.02
C VAL A 175 91.56 38.98 -16.35
N ILE A 176 90.64 39.03 -17.32
CA ILE A 176 90.87 39.73 -18.59
C ILE A 176 91.10 41.23 -18.35
N LYS A 177 90.31 41.84 -17.46
CA LYS A 177 90.48 43.24 -17.09
C LYS A 177 91.84 43.48 -16.44
N ASP A 178 92.24 42.61 -15.52
CA ASP A 178 93.56 42.67 -14.86
C ASP A 178 94.73 42.48 -15.83
N ILE A 179 94.52 41.80 -16.97
CA ILE A 179 95.52 41.64 -18.05
C ILE A 179 95.56 42.87 -18.98
N ALA A 180 94.44 43.56 -19.15
CA ALA A 180 94.31 44.69 -20.07
C ALA A 180 94.79 46.02 -19.47
N ASP A 181 94.83 46.13 -18.14
CA ASP A 181 95.43 47.23 -17.37
C ASP A 181 96.95 47.03 -17.19
#